data_AF-A0A364K454-F1
#
_entry.id   AF-A0A364K454-F1
#
_cell.length_a   1.000
_cell.length_b   1.000
_cell.length_c   1.000
_cell.angle_alpha   90.00
_cell.angle_beta   90.00
_cell.angle_gamma   90.00
#
_symmetry.space_group_name_H-M   'P 1'
#
loop_
_entity.id
_entity.type
_entity.pdbx_description
1 polymer ?
#
loop_
_entity_poly.entity_id
_entity_poly.type
_entity_poly.pdbx_seq_one_letter_code
_entity_poly.pdbx_strand_id
1 'polypeptide(L)'
;MDTLLIFKALSNEKRLLILQWLKNPKENFIQPQHLTQHEHFDGGVCVGNIQKKAGLAQSVISGYLDMMQKAGLLESKRIGKWTYYRRNEKVIQEFANFIKKEL
;
A
#
# COMPACT_ATOMS: atom_id res chain seq x y z
N MET A 1 4.25 -7.32 14.64
CA MET A 1 4.95 -6.77 13.46
C MET A 1 6.10 -7.70 13.11
N ASP A 2 6.16 -8.23 11.89
CA ASP A 2 7.28 -9.06 11.42
C ASP A 2 8.31 -8.17 10.71
N THR A 3 9.41 -7.84 11.41
CA THR A 3 10.44 -6.92 10.91
C THR A 3 11.18 -7.47 9.71
N LEU A 4 11.50 -8.76 9.68
CA LEU A 4 12.19 -9.39 8.54
C LEU A 4 11.33 -9.35 7.29
N LEU A 5 10.02 -9.60 7.42
CA LEU A 5 9.09 -9.50 6.30
C LEU A 5 8.94 -8.05 5.81
N ILE A 6 8.97 -7.06 6.72
CA ILE A 6 9.01 -5.63 6.35
C ILE A 6 10.28 -5.29 5.58
N PHE A 7 11.46 -5.68 6.07
CA PHE A 7 12.71 -5.44 5.34
C PHE A 7 12.68 -6.10 3.96
N LYS A 8 12.23 -7.35 3.88
CA LYS A 8 12.07 -8.07 2.61
C LYS A 8 11.04 -7.41 1.70
N ALA A 9 10.02 -6.74 2.24
CA ALA A 9 9.04 -5.97 1.49
C ALA A 9 9.62 -4.66 0.93
N LEU A 10 10.43 -3.96 1.73
CA LEU A 10 11.01 -2.66 1.40
C LEU A 10 12.28 -2.76 0.55
N SER A 11 12.96 -3.91 0.52
CA SER A 11 14.20 -4.14 -0.27
C SER A 11 13.98 -4.23 -1.80
N ASN A 12 12.92 -3.61 -2.32
CA ASN A 12 12.65 -3.50 -3.76
C ASN A 12 12.12 -2.10 -4.04
N GLU A 13 12.74 -1.45 -5.02
CA GLU A 13 12.47 -0.07 -5.39
C GLU A 13 10.99 0.19 -5.69
N LYS A 14 10.34 -0.68 -6.47
CA LYS A 14 8.92 -0.49 -6.85
C LYS A 14 7.98 -0.61 -5.67
N ARG A 15 8.23 -1.53 -4.73
CA ARG A 15 7.44 -1.64 -3.49
C ARG A 15 7.61 -0.40 -2.60
N LEU A 16 8.84 0.12 -2.50
CA LEU A 16 9.09 1.36 -1.78
C LEU A 16 8.37 2.56 -2.42
N LEU A 17 8.44 2.71 -3.74
CA LEU A 17 7.73 3.76 -4.49
C LEU A 17 6.22 3.68 -4.29
N ILE A 18 5.63 2.47 -4.32
CA ILE A 18 4.20 2.27 -4.02
C ILE A 18 3.87 2.81 -2.63
N LEU A 19 4.68 2.49 -1.61
CA LEU A 19 4.45 2.98 -0.25
C LEU A 19 4.59 4.50 -0.13
N GLN A 20 5.47 5.13 -0.92
CA GLN A 20 5.62 6.58 -0.98
C GLN A 20 4.42 7.24 -1.66
N TRP A 21 3.96 6.72 -2.80
CA TRP A 21 2.79 7.24 -3.50
C TRP A 21 1.52 7.16 -2.65
N LEU A 22 1.36 6.07 -1.89
CA LEU A 22 0.22 5.88 -0.99
C LEU A 22 0.27 6.79 0.25
N LYS A 23 1.38 7.51 0.51
CA LYS A 23 1.46 8.54 1.56
C LYS A 23 0.58 9.75 1.22
N ASN A 24 0.65 10.18 -0.05
CA ASN A 24 -0.13 11.28 -0.58
C ASN A 24 -0.94 10.82 -1.79
N PRO A 25 -2.00 10.00 -1.59
CA PRO A 25 -2.69 9.35 -2.70
C PRO A 25 -3.38 10.35 -3.64
N LYS A 26 -3.83 11.50 -3.12
CA LYS A 26 -4.46 12.58 -3.91
C LYS A 26 -3.53 13.25 -4.91
N GLU A 27 -2.23 13.32 -4.59
CA GLU A 27 -1.20 13.90 -5.45
C GLU A 27 -0.67 12.87 -6.46
N ASN A 28 -0.69 11.59 -6.07
CA ASN A 28 -0.03 10.53 -6.83
C ASN A 28 -0.97 9.77 -7.76
N PHE A 29 -2.28 9.73 -7.49
CA PHE A 29 -3.24 8.97 -8.27
C PHE A 29 -4.39 9.86 -8.71
N ILE A 30 -4.89 9.61 -9.93
CA ILE A 30 -6.13 10.19 -10.39
C ILE A 30 -7.24 9.66 -9.47
N GLN A 31 -8.05 10.56 -8.92
CA GLN A 31 -9.06 10.21 -7.92
C GLN A 31 -9.99 9.10 -8.43
N PRO A 32 -10.36 8.13 -7.57
CA PRO A 32 -11.15 6.98 -7.99
C PRO A 32 -12.54 7.43 -8.43
N GLN A 33 -12.91 7.06 -9.65
CA GLN A 33 -14.27 7.25 -10.21
C GLN A 33 -15.32 6.35 -9.53
N HIS A 34 -14.90 5.48 -8.59
CA HIS A 34 -15.69 4.35 -8.09
C HIS A 34 -15.79 4.24 -6.55
N LEU A 35 -15.21 5.17 -5.78
CA LEU A 35 -15.50 5.22 -4.34
C LEU A 35 -16.83 5.97 -4.16
N THR A 36 -17.86 5.24 -3.78
CA THR A 36 -19.12 5.88 -3.37
C THR A 36 -18.89 6.55 -2.01
N GLN A 37 -19.57 7.67 -1.75
CA GLN A 37 -19.41 8.47 -0.52
C GLN A 37 -19.67 7.68 0.78
N HIS A 38 -20.21 6.47 0.69
CA HIS A 38 -20.57 5.62 1.82
C HIS A 38 -19.51 4.58 2.20
N GLU A 39 -18.49 4.35 1.36
CA GLU A 39 -17.45 3.36 1.65
C GLU A 39 -16.24 4.02 2.28
N HIS A 40 -16.34 4.27 3.60
CA HIS A 40 -15.25 4.80 4.44
C HIS A 40 -13.96 3.97 4.28
N PHE A 41 -13.06 4.40 3.40
CA PHE A 41 -11.70 3.89 3.22
C PHE A 41 -10.80 5.00 2.68
N ASP A 42 -10.76 6.09 3.43
CA ASP A 42 -10.04 7.31 3.06
C ASP A 42 -8.57 7.02 2.77
N GLY A 43 -8.09 7.61 1.68
CA GLY A 43 -6.73 7.40 1.17
C GLY A 43 -6.53 6.06 0.44
N GLY A 44 -7.57 5.24 0.30
CA GLY A 44 -7.53 3.99 -0.44
C GLY A 44 -7.38 4.18 -1.96
N VAL A 45 -6.48 3.41 -2.57
CA VAL A 45 -6.24 3.41 -4.02
C VAL A 45 -6.51 2.02 -4.57
N CYS A 46 -7.27 1.93 -5.67
CA CYS A 46 -7.57 0.64 -6.29
C CYS A 46 -6.32 0.01 -6.90
N VAL A 47 -6.27 -1.33 -6.90
CA VAL A 47 -5.16 -2.09 -7.50
C VAL A 47 -4.87 -1.67 -8.95
N GLY A 48 -5.90 -1.37 -9.74
CA GLY A 48 -5.76 -0.95 -11.14
C GLY A 48 -5.02 0.39 -11.30
N ASN A 49 -5.28 1.37 -10.41
CA ASN A 49 -4.58 2.65 -10.42
C ASN A 49 -3.11 2.49 -10.02
N ILE A 50 -2.84 1.64 -9.02
CA ILE A 50 -1.46 1.31 -8.62
C ILE A 50 -0.72 0.63 -9.78
N GLN A 51 -1.37 -0.34 -10.43
CA GLN A 51 -0.82 -1.04 -11.59
C GLN A 51 -0.50 -0.08 -12.73
N LYS A 52 -1.46 0.78 -13.10
CA LYS A 52 -1.29 1.75 -14.19
C LYS A 52 -0.12 2.71 -13.92
N LYS A 53 0.01 3.21 -12.69
CA LYS A 53 1.12 4.11 -12.30
C LYS A 53 2.46 3.39 -12.24
N ALA A 54 2.48 2.14 -11.76
CA ALA A 54 3.70 1.35 -11.67
C ALA A 54 4.23 0.87 -13.03
N GLY A 55 3.36 0.79 -14.05
CA GLY A 55 3.73 0.32 -15.39
C GLY A 55 4.08 -1.17 -15.44
N LEU A 56 3.54 -1.96 -14.51
CA LEU A 56 3.82 -3.40 -14.38
C LEU A 56 2.58 -4.24 -14.66
N ALA A 57 2.80 -5.53 -14.94
CA ALA A 57 1.72 -6.50 -15.09
C ALA A 57 0.90 -6.66 -13.79
N GLN A 58 -0.40 -6.95 -13.93
CA GLN A 58 -1.32 -7.09 -12.81
C GLN A 58 -0.90 -8.19 -11.81
N SER A 59 -0.35 -9.31 -12.31
CA SER A 59 0.14 -10.41 -11.45
C SER A 59 1.31 -9.97 -10.57
N VAL A 60 2.23 -9.18 -11.12
CA VAL A 60 3.38 -8.62 -10.38
C VAL A 60 2.91 -7.66 -9.30
N ILE A 61 2.02 -6.74 -9.65
CA ILE A 61 1.49 -5.75 -8.70
C ILE A 61 0.66 -6.40 -7.60
N SER A 62 -0.18 -7.37 -7.96
CA SER A 62 -0.94 -8.14 -6.97
C SER A 62 0.00 -8.86 -5.99
N GLY A 63 1.08 -9.47 -6.48
CA GLY A 63 2.08 -10.11 -5.63
C GLY A 63 2.82 -9.11 -4.72
N TYR A 64 3.14 -7.92 -5.21
CA TYR A 64 3.77 -6.86 -4.40
C TYR A 64 2.84 -6.38 -3.30
N LEU A 65 1.57 -6.11 -3.62
CA LEU A 65 0.58 -5.62 -2.68
C LEU A 65 0.23 -6.67 -1.63
N ASP A 66 0.09 -7.94 -2.02
CA ASP A 66 -0.12 -9.06 -1.09
C ASP A 66 1.06 -9.20 -0.12
N MET A 67 2.30 -9.13 -0.62
CA MET A 67 3.47 -9.21 0.24
C MET A 67 3.58 -8.01 1.21
N MET A 68 3.31 -6.80 0.73
CA MET A 68 3.32 -5.60 1.59
C MET A 68 2.18 -5.60 2.61
N GLN A 69 1.01 -6.15 2.25
CA GLN A 69 -0.10 -6.37 3.17
C GLN A 69 0.26 -7.41 4.23
N LYS A 70 0.86 -8.55 3.83
CA LYS A 70 1.35 -9.58 4.77
C LYS A 70 2.43 -9.04 5.71
N ALA A 71 3.28 -8.15 5.22
CA ALA A 71 4.25 -7.42 6.06
C ALA A 71 3.58 -6.41 7.03
N GLY A 72 2.28 -6.17 6.90
CA GLY A 72 1.53 -5.21 7.70
C GLY A 72 1.70 -3.75 7.27
N LEU A 73 2.45 -3.46 6.20
CA LEU A 73 2.69 -2.09 5.70
C LEU A 73 1.46 -1.48 5.03
N LEU A 74 0.55 -2.33 4.53
CA LEU A 74 -0.68 -1.92 3.85
C LEU A 74 -1.91 -2.52 4.54
N GLU A 75 -2.98 -1.76 4.53
CA GLU A 75 -4.34 -2.25 4.75
C GLU A 75 -5.01 -2.44 3.40
N SER A 76 -5.87 -3.44 3.28
CA SER A 76 -6.70 -3.62 2.10
C SER A 76 -8.18 -3.77 2.43
N LYS A 77 -9.03 -3.28 1.52
CA LYS A 77 -10.48 -3.40 1.62
C LYS A 77 -11.05 -3.72 0.25
N ARG A 78 -11.95 -4.70 0.20
CA ARG A 78 -12.70 -5.02 -1.02
C ARG A 78 -13.97 -4.18 -1.05
N ILE A 79 -14.14 -3.46 -2.16
CA ILE A 79 -15.24 -2.53 -2.42
C ILE A 79 -15.79 -2.87 -3.81
N GLY A 80 -17.00 -3.42 -3.85
CA GLY A 80 -17.57 -4.03 -5.05
C GLY A 80 -16.65 -5.07 -5.68
N LYS A 81 -16.25 -4.83 -6.94
CA LYS A 81 -15.36 -5.73 -7.71
C LYS A 81 -13.87 -5.47 -7.49
N TRP A 82 -13.50 -4.39 -6.79
CA TRP A 82 -12.12 -3.92 -6.70
C TRP A 82 -11.56 -4.03 -5.29
N THR A 83 -10.27 -4.33 -5.18
CA THR A 83 -9.53 -4.23 -3.92
C THR A 83 -8.77 -2.92 -3.89
N TYR A 84 -8.91 -2.20 -2.78
CA TYR A 84 -8.24 -0.95 -2.49
C TYR A 84 -7.17 -1.19 -1.43
N TYR A 85 -6.08 -0.43 -1.53
CA TYR A 85 -4.96 -0.47 -0.59
C TYR A 85 -4.66 0.94 -0.08
N ARG A 86 -4.29 1.04 1.20
CA ARG A 86 -3.72 2.25 1.80
C ARG A 86 -2.59 1.88 2.75
N ARG A 87 -1.79 2.86 3.16
CA ARG A 87 -0.77 2.67 4.19
C ARG A 87 -1.38 2.31 5.52
N ASN A 88 -0.78 1.34 6.20
CA ASN A 88 -1.04 1.08 7.60
C ASN A 88 -0.12 1.98 8.45
N GLU A 89 -0.54 3.22 8.73
CA GLU A 89 0.31 4.17 9.46
C GLU A 89 0.66 3.67 10.87
N LYS A 90 -0.20 2.87 11.50
CA LYS A 90 0.09 2.28 12.81
C LYS A 90 1.34 1.40 12.74
N VAL A 91 1.37 0.43 11.82
CA VAL A 91 2.52 -0.48 11.67
C VAL A 91 3.76 0.26 11.17
N ILE A 92 3.60 1.25 10.29
CA ILE A 92 4.73 2.06 9.82
C ILE A 92 5.35 2.86 10.96
N GLN A 93 4.54 3.44 11.85
CA GLN A 93 5.04 4.18 13.02
C GLN A 93 5.68 3.26 14.05
N GLU A 94 5.10 2.07 14.28
CA GLU A 94 5.71 1.02 15.11
C GLU A 94 7.08 0.60 14.56
N PHE A 95 7.18 0.39 13.24
CA PHE A 95 8.43 0.04 12.58
C PHE A 95 9.47 1.16 12.69
N ALA A 96 9.08 2.41 12.42
CA ALA A 96 9.98 3.56 12.57
C ALA A 96 10.51 3.70 14.00
N ASN A 97 9.66 3.45 15.01
CA ASN A 97 10.06 3.45 16.40
C ASN A 97 11.01 2.29 16.75
N PHE A 98 10.78 1.10 16.19
CA PHE A 98 11.70 -0.03 16.34
C PHE A 98 13.09 0.31 15.77
N ILE A 99 13.15 0.83 14.54
CA ILE A 99 14.42 1.26 13.93
C ILE A 99 15.12 2.27 14.82
N LYS A 100 14.40 3.27 15.36
CA LYS A 100 15.00 4.32 16.20
C LYS A 100 15.54 3.82 17.55
N LYS A 101 14.94 2.76 18.12
CA LYS A 101 15.24 2.30 19.48
C LYS A 101 16.21 1.12 19.52
N GLU A 102 16.11 0.22 18.55
CA GLU A 102 16.76 -1.08 18.58
C GLU A 102 17.87 -1.24 17.53
N LEU A 103 17.98 -0.32 16.55
CA LEU A 103 19.01 -0.30 15.51
C LEU A 103 19.75 1.05 15.48
#